data_AF-A0A947HI16-F1
#
_entry.id   AF-A0A947HI16-F1
#
_cell.length_a   1.000
_cell.length_b   1.000
_cell.length_c   1.000
_cell.angle_alpha   90.00
_cell.angle_beta   90.00
_cell.angle_gamma   90.00
#
_symmetry.space_group_name_H-M   'P 1'
#
loop_
_entity.id
_entity.type
_entity.pdbx_description
1 polymer ?
#
loop_
_entity_poly.entity_id
_entity_poly.type
_entity_poly.pdbx_seq_one_letter_code
_entity_poly.pdbx_strand_id
1 'polypeptide(L)' 'MSFDVEAVRAEFPAMSLTMGEGSRARPLIYLDSAATSQKPQKVLDAYIDFYRHSNANV' A
#
# COMPACT_ATOMS: atom_id res chain seq x y z
N MET A 1 24.06 -9.75 -0.37
CA MET A 1 22.79 -9.42 -1.06
C MET A 1 22.54 -7.93 -0.88
N SER A 2 22.13 -7.21 -1.94
CA SER A 2 21.73 -5.80 -1.84
C SER A 2 20.22 -5.70 -1.68
N PHE A 3 19.75 -4.81 -0.80
CA PHE A 3 18.33 -4.52 -0.63
C PHE A 3 17.95 -3.33 -1.52
N ASP A 4 17.07 -3.55 -2.48
CA ASP A 4 16.56 -2.50 -3.37
C ASP A 4 15.30 -1.87 -2.77
N VAL A 5 15.48 -0.71 -2.13
CA VAL A 5 14.39 0.02 -1.49
C VAL A 5 13.38 0.57 -2.50
N GLU A 6 13.79 0.91 -3.72
CA GLU A 6 12.89 1.48 -4.73
C GLU A 6 11.99 0.40 -5.31
N ALA A 7 12.52 -0.79 -5.55
CA ALA A 7 11.72 -1.96 -5.93
C ALA A 7 10.68 -2.29 -4.86
N VAL A 8 11.07 -2.27 -3.57
CA VAL A 8 10.13 -2.51 -2.46
C VAL A 8 9.07 -1.41 -2.39
N ARG A 9 9.46 -0.13 -2.47
CA ARG A 9 8.53 1.00 -2.42
C ARG A 9 7.47 0.95 -3.52
N ALA A 10 7.86 0.51 -4.72
CA ALA A 10 6.96 0.33 -5.85
C ALA A 10 5.86 -0.75 -5.60
N GLU A 11 6.08 -1.68 -4.67
CA GLU A 11 5.05 -2.67 -4.31
C GLU A 11 3.93 -2.08 -3.43
N PHE A 12 4.07 -0.86 -2.88
CA PHE A 12 3.09 -0.23 -2.00
C PHE A 12 2.35 0.93 -2.72
N PRO A 13 1.12 0.71 -3.24
CA PRO A 13 0.41 1.74 -4.00
C PRO A 13 0.16 3.03 -3.23
N ALA A 14 -0.01 2.95 -1.91
CA ALA A 14 -0.20 4.14 -1.07
C ALA A 14 1.01 5.09 -1.11
N MET A 15 2.22 4.60 -1.36
CA MET A 15 3.45 5.41 -1.38
C MET A 15 3.56 6.33 -2.60
N SER A 16 2.72 6.15 -3.64
CA SER A 16 2.64 7.06 -4.79
C SER A 16 1.57 8.15 -4.65
N LEU A 17 0.87 8.22 -3.52
CA LEU A 17 -0.20 9.19 -3.31
C LEU A 17 0.34 10.61 -3.10
N THR A 18 -0.46 11.58 -3.54
CA THR A 18 -0.28 13.00 -3.23
C THR A 18 -1.36 13.42 -2.24
N MET A 19 -0.95 14.10 -1.18
CA MET A 19 -1.79 14.59 -0.11
C MET A 19 -2.02 16.10 -0.24
N GLY A 20 -3.23 16.55 0.07
CA GLY A 20 -3.61 17.96 -0.03
C GLY A 20 -4.03 18.38 -1.43
N GLU A 21 -4.44 19.64 -1.57
CA GLU A 21 -5.01 20.19 -2.80
C GLU A 21 -4.36 21.53 -3.18
N GLY A 22 -4.50 21.92 -4.45
CA GLY A 22 -4.00 23.18 -4.98
C GLY A 22 -2.51 23.38 -4.71
N SER A 23 -2.14 24.56 -4.19
CA SER A 23 -0.75 24.90 -3.87
C SER A 23 -0.17 24.16 -2.66
N ARG A 24 -0.97 23.38 -1.94
CA ARG A 24 -0.53 22.59 -0.76
C ARG A 24 -0.30 21.11 -1.07
N ALA A 25 -0.53 20.67 -2.31
CA ALA A 25 -0.33 19.29 -2.72
C ALA A 25 1.13 18.84 -2.52
N ARG A 26 1.34 17.72 -1.80
CA ARG A 26 2.66 17.19 -1.42
C ARG A 26 2.67 15.66 -1.55
N PRO A 27 3.78 15.03 -1.97
CA PRO A 27 3.90 13.58 -1.92
C PRO A 27 3.67 13.04 -0.51
N LEU A 28 3.04 11.88 -0.39
CA LEU A 28 2.85 11.22 0.90
C LEU A 28 4.21 10.81 1.49
N ILE A 29 4.45 11.23 2.74
CA ILE A 29 5.55 10.75 3.57
C ILE A 29 4.92 10.13 4.81
N TYR A 30 4.86 8.80 4.86
CA TYR A 30 4.18 8.07 5.91
C TYR A 30 5.18 7.58 6.97
N LEU A 31 5.27 8.29 8.10
CA LEU A 31 6.18 7.99 9.22
C LEU A 31 5.47 7.44 10.46
N ASP A 32 4.38 6.69 10.26
CA ASP A 32 3.58 6.12 11.35
C ASP A 32 3.33 4.61 11.17
N SER A 33 4.34 3.91 10.62
CA SER A 33 4.25 2.46 10.39
C SER A 33 4.09 1.63 11.67
N ALA A 34 4.45 2.21 12.82
CA ALA A 34 4.35 1.58 14.13
C ALA A 34 2.89 1.48 14.62
N ALA A 35 2.03 2.45 14.27
CA ALA A 35 0.61 2.36 14.56
C ALA A 35 -0.10 1.39 13.59
N THR A 36 0.17 1.52 12.30
CA THR A 36 -0.25 0.55 11.27
C THR A 36 0.62 0.67 10.04
N SER A 37 0.82 -0.43 9.31
CA SER A 37 1.64 -0.43 8.10
C SER A 37 0.78 -0.38 6.84
N GLN A 38 1.27 0.31 5.81
CA GLN A 38 0.70 0.22 4.45
C GLN A 38 0.81 -1.21 3.92
N LYS A 39 -0.07 -1.59 2.99
CA LYS A 39 -0.12 -2.95 2.45
C LYS A 39 0.47 -2.96 1.03
N PRO A 40 1.36 -3.91 0.70
CA PRO A 40 1.80 -4.09 -0.66
C PRO A 40 0.68 -4.70 -1.52
N GLN A 41 0.75 -4.52 -2.83
CA GLN A 41 -0.28 -4.97 -3.77
C GLN A 41 -0.63 -6.45 -3.61
N LYS A 42 0.38 -7.32 -3.44
CA LYS A 42 0.18 -8.77 -3.27
C LYS A 42 -0.72 -9.13 -2.09
N VAL A 43 -0.67 -8.35 -0.99
CA VAL A 43 -1.54 -8.57 0.17
C VAL A 43 -2.97 -8.15 -0.17
N LEU A 44 -3.14 -7.02 -0.86
CA LEU A 44 -4.45 -6.56 -1.32
C LEU A 44 -5.09 -7.57 -2.27
N ASP A 45 -4.32 -8.09 -3.22
CA ASP A 45 -4.78 -9.10 -4.18
C ASP A 45 -5.28 -10.35 -3.47
N ALA A 46 -4.54 -10.86 -2.49
CA ALA A 46 -4.94 -12.02 -1.69
C ALA A 46 -6.25 -11.78 -0.92
N TYR A 47 -6.44 -10.60 -0.33
CA TYR A 47 -7.69 -10.22 0.32
C TYR A 47 -8.85 -10.19 -0.68
N ILE A 48 -8.64 -9.57 -1.84
CA ILE A 48 -9.65 -9.46 -2.89
C ILE A 48 -10.04 -10.84 -3.41
N ASP A 49 -9.07 -11.70 -3.69
CA ASP A 49 -9.30 -13.06 -4.18
C ASP A 49 -10.06 -13.92 -3.18
N PHE A 50 -9.74 -13.79 -1.88
CA PHE A 50 -10.51 -14.45 -0.83
C PHE A 50 -11.99 -14.03 -0.86
N TYR A 51 -12.27 -12.72 -0.89
CA TYR A 51 -13.65 -12.23 -0.91
C TYR A 51 -14.41 -12.59 -2.19
N ARG A 52 -13.72 -12.69 -3.33
CA ARG A 52 -14.33 -13.06 -4.61
C ARG A 52 -14.68 -14.54 -4.71
N HIS A 53 -13.83 -15.42 -4.20
CA HIS A 53 -13.89 -16.85 -4.53
C HIS A 53 -14.07 -17.77 -3.33
N SER A 54 -13.76 -17.32 -2.11
CA SER A 54 -13.70 -18.17 -0.92
C SER A 54 -14.65 -17.74 0.20
N ASN A 55 -15.14 -16.50 0.17
CA ASN A 55 -16.08 -15.98 1.18
C ASN A 55 -17.55 -16.42 0.94
N ALA A 56 -17.77 -17.52 0.22
CA ALA A 56 -19.09 -18.07 -0.08
C ALA A 56 -19.49 -19.26 0.81
N ASN A 57 -18.65 -19.62 1.80
CA ASN A 57 -19.00 -20.59 2.84
C ASN A 57 -19.28 -19.86 4.16
N VAL A 58 -20.49 -19.29 4.26
CA VAL A 58 -21.15 -18.95 5.53
C VAL A 58 -22.52 -19.62 5.51
#